data_AF-A0A969M7W4-F1
#
_entry.id   AF-A0A969M7W4-F1
#
_cell.length_a   1.000
_cell.length_b   1.000
_cell.length_c   1.000
_cell.angle_alpha   90.00
_cell.angle_beta   90.00
_cell.angle_gamma   90.00
#
_symmetry.space_group_name_H-M   'P 1'
#
loop_
_entity.id
_entity.type
_entity.pdbx_description
1 polymer ?
#
loop_
_entity_poly.entity_id
_entity_poly.type
_entity_poly.pdbx_seq_one_letter_code
_entity_poly.pdbx_strand_id
1 'polypeptide(L)'
;LERSAAAGVSRAGCLLIRLPREVGELFDAWLRTHVPDRAEHVLSLIRQCRGGRLNDPEFGSRMTGRGPVAELLAQRFRVAARRLGLDRHDSGWDLDASRFRRPRLPGSQFDLFEQDSS
;
A
#
# COMPACT_ATOMS: atom_id res chain seq x y z
N LEU A 1 11.20 -6.91 -11.32
CA LEU A 1 12.19 -6.17 -10.51
C LEU A 1 13.48 -5.95 -11.28
N GLU A 2 14.12 -6.97 -11.85
CA GLU A 2 15.38 -6.82 -12.63
C GLU A 2 15.26 -5.82 -13.79
N ARG A 3 14.24 -5.96 -14.64
CA ARG A 3 13.97 -4.99 -15.72
C ARG A 3 13.74 -3.57 -15.20
N SER A 4 13.07 -3.45 -14.05
CA SER A 4 12.84 -2.16 -13.40
C SER A 4 14.15 -1.54 -12.92
N ALA A 5 15.01 -2.33 -12.29
CA ALA A 5 16.34 -1.89 -11.86
C ALA A 5 17.21 -1.47 -13.06
N ALA A 6 17.19 -2.24 -14.15
CA ALA A 6 17.89 -1.90 -15.39
C ALA A 6 17.38 -0.60 -16.03
N ALA A 7 16.10 -0.26 -15.83
CA ALA A 7 15.50 0.99 -16.28
C ALA A 7 15.78 2.19 -15.35
N GLY A 8 16.62 2.03 -14.32
CA GLY A 8 17.00 3.11 -13.40
C GLY A 8 16.01 3.36 -12.27
N VAL A 9 15.02 2.48 -12.07
CA VAL A 9 14.11 2.58 -10.91
C VAL A 9 14.94 2.41 -9.63
N SER A 10 14.74 3.32 -8.67
CA SER A 10 15.41 3.30 -7.36
C SER A 10 14.56 2.66 -6.26
N ARG A 11 13.25 2.53 -6.48
CA ARG A 11 12.29 2.09 -5.46
C ARG A 11 11.23 1.14 -6.02
N ALA A 12 10.93 0.09 -5.26
CA ALA A 12 9.83 -0.82 -5.55
C ALA A 12 8.94 -1.06 -4.32
N GLY A 13 7.63 -1.17 -4.53
CA GLY A 13 6.64 -1.51 -3.51
C GLY A 13 5.89 -2.78 -3.86
N CYS A 14 5.43 -3.49 -2.84
CA CYS A 14 4.54 -4.64 -2.97
C CYS A 14 3.32 -4.43 -2.08
N LEU A 15 2.14 -4.75 -2.63
CA LEU A 15 0.85 -4.64 -1.95
C LEU A 15 0.12 -5.96 -2.14
N LEU A 16 -0.58 -6.43 -1.11
CA LEU A 16 -1.49 -7.55 -1.27
C LEU A 16 -2.67 -7.17 -2.19
N ILE A 17 -3.09 -8.13 -3.03
CA ILE A 17 -4.22 -7.98 -3.94
C ILE A 17 -5.48 -7.55 -3.19
N ARG A 18 -6.17 -6.51 -3.66
CA ARG A 18 -7.41 -6.00 -3.02
C ARG A 18 -8.63 -6.54 -3.75
N LEU A 19 -9.58 -7.05 -2.98
CA LEU A 19 -10.81 -7.68 -3.51
C LEU A 19 -12.06 -7.08 -2.85
N PRO A 20 -12.34 -5.78 -3.06
CA PRO A 20 -13.52 -5.14 -2.47
C PRO A 20 -14.81 -5.66 -3.13
N ARG A 21 -15.80 -6.03 -2.30
CA ARG A 21 -17.18 -6.36 -2.72
C ARG A 21 -17.21 -7.32 -3.93
N GLU A 22 -17.85 -6.91 -5.03
CA GLU A 22 -18.11 -7.71 -6.23
C GLU A 22 -16.82 -8.18 -6.92
N VAL A 23 -15.70 -7.46 -6.73
CA VAL A 23 -14.40 -7.83 -7.29
C VAL A 23 -13.91 -9.16 -6.72
N GLY A 24 -14.24 -9.48 -5.46
CA GLY A 24 -13.88 -10.77 -4.86
C GLY A 24 -14.57 -11.95 -5.54
N GLU A 25 -15.85 -11.80 -5.85
CA GLU A 25 -16.65 -12.84 -6.52
C GLU A 25 -16.18 -13.05 -7.96
N LEU A 26 -15.95 -11.95 -8.69
CA LEU A 26 -15.40 -12.01 -10.05
C LEU A 26 -14.01 -12.66 -10.07
N PHE A 27 -13.18 -12.38 -9.09
CA PHE A 27 -11.84 -12.98 -8.99
C PHE A 27 -11.90 -14.48 -8.69
N ASP A 28 -12.79 -14.92 -7.80
CA ASP A 28 -13.03 -16.34 -7.53
C ASP A 28 -13.51 -17.06 -8.81
N ALA A 29 -14.55 -16.54 -9.47
CA ALA A 29 -15.07 -17.09 -10.72
C ALA A 29 -13.99 -17.17 -11.81
N TRP A 30 -13.16 -16.12 -11.94
CA TRP A 30 -12.04 -16.09 -12.88
C TRP A 30 -11.00 -17.17 -12.55
N LEU A 31 -10.61 -17.32 -11.28
CA LEU A 31 -9.66 -18.35 -10.85
C LEU A 31 -10.18 -19.75 -11.17
N ARG A 32 -11.45 -20.03 -10.88
CA ARG A 32 -12.06 -21.33 -11.17
C ARG A 32 -12.14 -21.62 -12.67
N THR A 33 -12.31 -20.58 -13.48
CA THR A 33 -12.41 -20.73 -14.94
C THR A 33 -11.04 -20.95 -15.58
N HIS A 34 -10.02 -20.19 -15.18
CA HIS A 34 -8.74 -20.15 -15.88
C HIS A 34 -7.60 -20.92 -15.20
N VAL A 35 -7.68 -21.14 -13.89
CA VAL A 35 -6.65 -21.84 -13.10
C VAL A 35 -7.28 -22.74 -12.02
N PRO A 36 -8.20 -23.65 -12.38
CA PRO A 36 -9.02 -24.41 -11.44
C PRO A 36 -8.19 -25.18 -10.40
N ASP A 37 -7.09 -25.81 -10.81
CA ASP A 37 -6.23 -26.62 -9.94
C ASP A 37 -5.56 -25.81 -8.81
N ARG A 38 -5.52 -24.48 -8.93
CA ARG A 38 -4.89 -23.59 -7.95
C ARG A 38 -5.88 -22.66 -7.26
N ALA A 39 -7.15 -22.64 -7.69
CA ALA A 39 -8.14 -21.67 -7.22
C ALA A 39 -8.27 -21.69 -5.69
N GLU A 40 -8.52 -22.87 -5.11
CA GLU A 40 -8.65 -23.03 -3.65
C GLU A 40 -7.37 -22.66 -2.90
N HIS A 41 -6.20 -23.01 -3.46
CA HIS A 41 -4.91 -22.67 -2.85
C HIS A 41 -4.69 -21.16 -2.80
N VAL A 42 -4.95 -20.46 -3.93
CA VAL A 42 -4.81 -19.00 -4.01
C VAL A 42 -5.78 -18.31 -3.05
N LEU A 43 -7.06 -18.71 -3.04
CA LEU A 43 -8.06 -18.15 -2.14
C LEU A 43 -7.70 -18.41 -0.67
N SER A 44 -7.19 -19.60 -0.34
CA SER A 44 -6.73 -19.94 1.01
C SER A 44 -5.58 -19.02 1.46
N LEU A 45 -4.57 -18.78 0.61
CA LEU A 45 -3.48 -17.86 0.92
C LEU A 45 -3.98 -16.43 1.18
N ILE A 46 -4.93 -15.95 0.37
CA ILE A 46 -5.55 -14.62 0.57
C ILE A 46 -6.26 -14.55 1.92
N ARG A 47 -7.04 -15.59 2.27
CA ARG A 47 -7.76 -15.66 3.54
C ARG A 47 -6.80 -15.68 4.73
N GLN A 48 -5.69 -16.42 4.64
CA GLN A 48 -4.66 -16.47 5.68
C GLN A 48 -4.03 -15.09 5.93
N CYS A 49 -3.82 -14.30 4.88
CA CYS A 49 -3.34 -12.92 5.01
C CYS A 49 -4.37 -11.94 5.58
N ARG A 50 -5.64 -12.34 5.71
CA ARG A 50 -6.79 -11.46 6.00
C ARG A 50 -7.69 -11.94 7.14
N GLY A 51 -7.21 -12.86 7.97
CA GLY A 51 -8.00 -13.38 9.10
C GLY A 51 -9.27 -14.12 8.64
N GLY A 52 -9.15 -14.93 7.58
CA GLY A 52 -10.23 -15.78 7.06
C GLY A 52 -11.08 -15.16 5.95
N ARG A 53 -10.95 -13.85 5.71
CA ARG A 53 -11.76 -13.13 4.70
C ARG A 53 -11.04 -12.98 3.37
N LEU A 54 -11.78 -12.77 2.28
CA LEU A 54 -11.18 -12.40 0.99
C LEU A 54 -10.77 -10.92 0.93
N ASN A 55 -11.29 -10.08 1.81
CA ASN A 55 -10.99 -8.65 1.84
C ASN A 55 -10.79 -8.13 3.28
N ASP A 56 -9.99 -7.06 3.39
CA ASP A 56 -9.81 -6.30 4.63
C ASP A 56 -9.94 -4.79 4.31
N PRO A 57 -10.94 -4.08 4.85
CA PRO A 57 -11.09 -2.64 4.62
C PRO A 57 -10.16 -1.78 5.50
N GLU A 58 -9.64 -2.34 6.59
CA GLU A 58 -8.93 -1.60 7.63
C GLU A 58 -7.68 -0.89 7.10
N PHE A 59 -7.54 0.39 7.44
CA PHE A 59 -6.37 1.16 7.02
C PHE A 59 -5.07 0.54 7.57
N GLY A 60 -3.98 0.65 6.81
CA GLY A 60 -2.73 -0.07 7.10
C GLY A 60 -2.77 -1.54 6.67
N SER A 61 -3.65 -2.34 7.28
CA SER A 61 -3.66 -3.80 7.03
C SER A 61 -4.25 -4.19 5.68
N ARG A 62 -5.10 -3.36 5.06
CA ARG A 62 -5.64 -3.58 3.72
C ARG A 62 -4.58 -3.72 2.61
N MET A 63 -3.38 -3.17 2.83
CA MET A 63 -2.27 -3.17 1.86
C MET A 63 -1.21 -4.23 2.17
N THR A 64 -0.97 -4.49 3.46
CA THR A 64 0.10 -5.38 3.91
C THR A 64 -0.40 -6.79 4.23
N GLY A 65 -1.63 -6.91 4.75
CA GLY A 65 -2.13 -8.13 5.38
C GLY A 65 -1.52 -8.36 6.77
N ARG A 66 -1.86 -9.52 7.34
CA ARG A 66 -1.37 -9.98 8.65
C ARG A 66 -1.03 -11.46 8.58
N GLY A 67 -0.19 -11.91 9.52
CA GLY A 67 0.13 -13.32 9.72
C GLY A 67 1.27 -13.85 8.83
N PRO A 68 1.65 -15.13 9.03
CA PRO A 68 2.91 -15.67 8.52
C PRO A 68 3.04 -15.63 7.00
N VAL A 69 1.95 -15.85 6.27
CA VAL A 69 1.95 -15.80 4.80
C VAL A 69 2.23 -14.38 4.31
N ALA A 70 1.59 -13.37 4.92
CA ALA A 70 1.81 -11.98 4.55
C ALA A 70 3.25 -11.55 4.85
N GLU A 71 3.77 -11.95 6.02
CA GLU A 71 5.15 -11.68 6.44
C GLU A 71 6.17 -12.31 5.50
N LEU A 72 5.96 -13.57 5.10
CA LEU A 72 6.82 -14.28 4.16
C LEU A 72 6.84 -13.60 2.79
N LEU A 73 5.67 -13.19 2.27
CA LEU A 73 5.57 -12.47 1.00
C LEU A 73 6.33 -11.14 1.08
N ALA A 74 6.13 -10.37 2.16
CA ALA A 74 6.82 -9.11 2.38
C ALA A 74 8.34 -9.31 2.49
N GLN A 75 8.80 -10.34 3.19
CA GLN A 75 10.22 -10.66 3.33
C GLN A 75 10.85 -11.03 1.99
N ARG A 76 10.21 -11.93 1.23
CA ARG A 76 10.67 -12.33 -0.11
C ARG A 76 10.82 -11.12 -1.03
N PHE A 77 9.83 -10.23 -1.03
CA PHE A 77 9.89 -9.01 -1.81
C PHE A 77 11.03 -8.09 -1.35
N ARG A 78 11.14 -7.83 -0.04
CA ARG A 78 12.17 -6.97 0.54
C ARG A 78 13.59 -7.44 0.20
N VAL A 79 13.84 -8.75 0.32
CA VAL A 79 15.14 -9.35 -0.02
C VAL A 79 15.43 -9.18 -1.51
N ALA A 80 14.46 -9.44 -2.38
CA ALA A 80 14.64 -9.26 -3.82
C ALA A 80 14.87 -7.79 -4.22
N ALA A 81 14.12 -6.86 -3.62
CA ALA A 81 14.28 -5.43 -3.86
C ALA A 81 15.67 -4.94 -3.41
N ARG A 82 16.12 -5.32 -2.20
CA ARG A 82 17.44 -4.98 -1.67
C ARG A 82 18.58 -5.50 -2.54
N ARG A 83 18.48 -6.76 -2.98
CA ARG A 83 19.49 -7.36 -3.88
C ARG A 83 19.66 -6.58 -5.19
N LEU A 84 18.59 -5.93 -5.65
CA LEU A 84 18.55 -5.18 -6.90
C LEU A 84 18.72 -3.66 -6.70
N GLY A 85 19.00 -3.19 -5.47
CA GLY A 85 19.14 -1.77 -5.16
C GLY A 85 17.84 -0.95 -5.30
N LEU A 86 16.69 -1.62 -5.18
CA LEU A 86 15.33 -1.06 -5.27
C LEU A 86 14.71 -0.72 -3.91
N ASP A 87 15.51 -0.74 -2.84
CA ASP A 87 15.13 -0.39 -1.47
C ASP A 87 15.66 0.99 -1.06
N ARG A 88 16.11 1.82 -2.03
CA ARG A 88 16.48 3.20 -1.74
C ARG A 88 15.25 3.96 -1.25
N HIS A 89 15.28 4.26 0.04
CA HIS A 89 14.38 5.22 0.63
C HIS A 89 14.92 6.62 0.35
N ASP A 90 14.04 7.41 -0.22
CA ASP A 90 14.16 8.82 -0.57
C ASP A 90 14.28 9.73 0.69
N SER A 91 15.08 9.34 1.67
CA SER A 91 15.40 10.14 2.86
C SER A 91 16.38 11.28 2.56
N GLY A 92 16.63 11.57 1.29
CA GLY A 92 17.63 12.54 0.83
C GLY A 92 17.13 13.51 -0.24
N TRP A 93 15.80 13.64 -0.43
CA TRP A 93 15.32 14.84 -1.13
C TRP A 93 15.48 16.01 -0.16
N ASP A 94 16.47 16.87 -0.40
CA ASP A 94 16.48 18.21 0.17
C ASP A 94 15.32 18.98 -0.49
N LEU A 95 14.14 18.85 0.11
CA LEU A 95 12.96 19.57 -0.32
C LEU A 95 13.18 21.06 -0.01
N ASP A 96 13.34 21.86 -1.06
CA ASP A 96 13.33 23.32 -0.93
C ASP A 96 11.92 23.81 -0.59
N ALA A 97 11.67 23.99 0.71
CA ALA A 97 10.41 24.53 1.22
C ALA A 97 10.35 26.06 1.18
N SER A 98 11.39 26.76 0.71
CA SER A 98 11.45 28.24 0.72
C SER A 98 10.34 28.91 -0.08
N ARG A 99 9.78 28.20 -1.07
CA ARG A 99 8.68 28.66 -1.93
C ARG A 99 7.30 28.20 -1.45
N PHE A 100 7.23 27.38 -0.41
CA PHE A 100 5.97 26.90 0.12
C PHE A 100 5.26 28.03 0.88
N ARG A 101 4.10 28.47 0.36
CA ARG A 101 3.21 29.39 1.05
C ARG A 101 1.97 28.63 1.49
N ARG A 102 1.77 28.48 2.81
CA ARG A 102 0.55 27.89 3.36
C ARG A 102 -0.66 28.69 2.87
N PRO A 103 -1.70 28.05 2.30
CA PRO A 103 -2.89 28.78 1.86
C PRO A 103 -3.52 29.50 3.06
N ARG A 104 -3.82 30.81 2.93
CA ARG A 104 -4.78 31.47 3.81
C ARG A 104 -6.16 31.07 3.31
N LEU A 105 -6.89 30.30 4.11
CA LEU A 105 -8.25 29.88 3.77
C LEU A 105 -9.18 31.09 3.80
N PRO A 106 -9.95 31.38 2.74
CA PRO A 106 -11.07 32.31 2.83
C PRO A 106 -12.05 31.79 3.89
N GLY A 107 -12.29 32.55 4.96
CA GLY A 107 -13.08 32.10 6.11
C GLY A 107 -12.28 31.43 7.24
N SER A 108 -10.94 31.55 7.27
CA SER A 108 -10.18 31.23 8.49
C SER A 108 -10.71 32.08 9.65
N GLN A 109 -11.18 31.39 10.70
CA GLN A 109 -11.69 31.97 11.93
C GLN A 109 -10.74 33.07 12.41
N PHE A 110 -11.24 34.31 12.47
CA PHE A 110 -10.56 35.39 13.18
C PHE A 110 -10.28 34.92 14.60
N ASP A 111 -9.08 35.17 15.12
CA ASP A 111 -8.74 34.83 16.50
C ASP A 111 -9.81 35.41 17.41
N LEU A 112 -10.58 34.52 18.06
CA LEU A 112 -11.81 34.88 18.79
C LEU A 112 -11.51 35.70 20.06
N PHE A 113 -10.25 36.00 20.34
CA PHE A 113 -9.82 36.77 21.51
C PHE A 113 -8.61 37.66 21.19
N GLU A 114 -8.69 38.53 20.19
CA GLU A 114 -8.02 39.83 20.34
C GLU A 114 -8.95 40.70 21.18
N GLN A 115 -8.79 40.58 22.51
CA GLN A 115 -9.39 41.46 23.49
C GLN A 115 -8.70 42.82 23.42
N ASP A 116 -9.39 43.85 22.94
CA ASP A 116 -9.15 45.21 23.42
C ASP A 116 -10.15 45.47 24.55
N SER A 117 -9.65 45.34 25.79
CA SER A 117 -10.25 45.95 26.97
C SER A 117 -10.03 47.47 26.88
N SER A 118 -11.11 48.24 26.89
CA SER A 118 -11.13 49.67 27.27
C SER A 118 -12.10 49.87 28.42
#